data_AF-A0A432KDY8-F1
#
_entry.id   AF-A0A432KDY8-F1
#
_cell.length_a   1.000
_cell.length_b   1.000
_cell.length_c   1.000
_cell.angle_alpha   90.00
_cell.angle_beta   90.00
_cell.angle_gamma   90.00
#
_symmetry.space_group_name_H-M   'P 1'
#
loop_
_entity.id
_entity.type
_entity.pdbx_description
1 polymer ?
#
loop_
_entity_poly.entity_id
_entity_poly.type
_entity_poly.pdbx_seq_one_letter_code
_entity_poly.pdbx_strand_id
1 'polypeptide(L)'
;MKGRHPGGDDVHGVDAIPQMIKAITAIYDTNLTHQLWTVEGLPWLKIGSIIGGRGEDYDLRSISRNSDLCTAFVAISTVPGMTVATIRTDLEHTLDRLKAENPGFDYQLVHPVERKFRTWILDHPPWTCRWTRI
;
A
#
# COMPACT_ATOMS: atom_id res chain seq x y z
N MET A 1 -17.01 3.58 -24.77
CA MET A 1 -18.11 4.30 -24.08
C MET A 1 -18.27 3.68 -22.71
N LYS A 2 -18.21 4.46 -21.62
CA LYS A 2 -18.56 3.96 -20.28
C LYS A 2 -20.08 3.80 -20.21
N GLY A 3 -20.56 2.60 -19.89
CA GLY A 3 -22.00 2.35 -19.69
C GLY A 3 -22.53 3.16 -18.52
N ARG A 4 -23.79 3.64 -18.62
CA ARG A 4 -24.46 4.40 -17.56
C ARG A 4 -25.13 3.42 -16.59
N HIS A 5 -24.87 3.56 -15.30
CA HIS A 5 -25.54 2.75 -14.26
C HIS A 5 -27.06 3.03 -14.26
N PRO A 6 -27.94 2.00 -14.14
CA PRO A 6 -29.39 2.16 -14.22
C PRO A 6 -30.00 3.08 -13.14
N GLY A 7 -29.32 3.23 -12.00
CA GLY A 7 -29.78 4.01 -10.85
C GLY A 7 -29.50 5.51 -10.91
N GLY A 8 -28.84 6.03 -11.97
CA GLY A 8 -28.70 7.47 -12.22
C GLY A 8 -27.74 8.26 -11.32
N ASP A 9 -27.79 8.04 -10.00
CA ASP A 9 -27.29 9.02 -9.01
C ASP A 9 -25.82 8.79 -8.59
N ASP A 10 -25.32 7.56 -8.67
CA ASP A 10 -23.97 7.17 -8.19
C ASP A 10 -22.86 7.23 -9.25
N VAL A 11 -23.15 7.70 -10.47
CA VAL A 11 -22.17 7.73 -11.59
C VAL A 11 -21.13 8.85 -11.41
N HIS A 12 -21.35 9.78 -10.47
CA HIS A 12 -20.51 10.96 -10.25
C HIS A 12 -19.43 10.78 -9.18
N GLY A 13 -19.45 9.68 -8.41
CA GLY A 13 -18.44 9.39 -7.38
C GLY A 13 -17.15 8.81 -7.96
N VAL A 14 -16.00 9.15 -7.39
CA VAL A 14 -14.72 8.54 -7.77
C VAL A 14 -14.66 7.11 -7.26
N ASP A 15 -14.42 6.15 -8.16
CA ASP A 15 -14.22 4.74 -7.79
C ASP A 15 -12.81 4.52 -7.23
N ALA A 16 -12.73 4.01 -6.01
CA ALA A 16 -11.47 3.78 -5.29
C ALA A 16 -10.62 2.65 -5.90
N ILE A 17 -11.22 1.66 -6.57
CA ILE A 17 -10.47 0.53 -7.15
C ILE A 17 -9.54 1.02 -8.29
N PRO A 18 -10.02 1.75 -9.32
CA PRO A 18 -9.16 2.33 -10.34
C PRO A 18 -8.08 3.27 -9.78
N GLN A 19 -8.38 4.04 -8.73
CA GLN A 19 -7.35 4.88 -8.11
C GLN A 19 -6.29 4.05 -7.39
N MET A 20 -6.68 2.95 -6.73
CA MET A 20 -5.75 2.01 -6.12
C MET A 20 -4.83 1.36 -7.16
N ILE A 21 -5.33 1.05 -8.37
CA ILE A 21 -4.47 0.52 -9.44
C ILE A 21 -3.34 1.51 -9.77
N LYS A 22 -3.65 2.81 -9.88
CA LYS A 22 -2.63 3.85 -10.10
C LYS A 22 -1.68 3.96 -8.91
N ALA A 23 -2.21 3.90 -7.69
CA ALA A 23 -1.42 3.95 -6.47
C ALA A 23 -0.44 2.77 -6.40
N ILE A 24 -0.87 1.56 -6.75
CA ILE A 24 -0.02 0.36 -6.80
C ILE A 24 1.12 0.55 -7.79
N THR A 25 0.85 1.06 -8.99
CA THR A 25 1.90 1.38 -9.97
C THR A 25 2.90 2.36 -9.38
N ALA A 26 2.43 3.47 -8.81
CA ALA A 26 3.30 4.47 -8.20
C ALA A 26 4.12 3.90 -7.02
N ILE A 27 3.51 3.05 -6.18
CA ILE A 27 4.20 2.40 -5.05
C ILE A 27 5.33 1.49 -5.55
N TYR A 28 5.12 0.71 -6.61
CA TYR A 28 6.19 -0.10 -7.21
C TYR A 28 7.29 0.73 -7.88
N ASP A 29 6.96 1.91 -8.40
CA ASP A 29 7.93 2.85 -8.99
C ASP A 29 8.67 3.68 -7.92
N THR A 30 8.35 3.52 -6.64
CA THR A 30 9.00 4.28 -5.57
C THR A 30 10.45 3.84 -5.43
N ASN A 31 11.36 4.82 -5.54
CA ASN A 31 12.77 4.61 -5.24
C ASN A 31 12.99 4.73 -3.73
N LEU A 32 13.08 3.60 -3.05
CA LEU A 32 13.34 3.58 -1.60
C LEU A 32 14.77 4.05 -1.32
N THR A 33 14.92 5.00 -0.41
CA THR A 33 16.22 5.52 0.02
C THR A 33 16.97 4.45 0.80
N HIS A 34 18.08 3.96 0.25
CA HIS A 34 18.91 2.92 0.86
C HIS A 34 20.39 3.01 0.43
N GLN A 35 21.27 2.38 1.21
CA GLN A 35 22.65 2.11 0.77
C GLN A 35 22.67 0.82 -0.04
N LEU A 36 23.50 0.78 -1.08
CA LEU A 36 23.68 -0.41 -1.90
C LEU A 36 24.03 -1.62 -1.02
N TRP A 37 23.34 -2.73 -1.23
CA TRP A 37 23.51 -3.95 -0.46
C TRP A 37 24.02 -5.09 -1.35
N THR A 38 24.66 -6.07 -0.73
CA THR A 38 25.29 -7.19 -1.45
C THR A 38 24.29 -8.22 -1.95
N VAL A 39 23.09 -8.26 -1.37
CA VAL A 39 22.02 -9.18 -1.81
C VAL A 39 21.24 -8.52 -2.93
N GLU A 40 21.31 -9.12 -4.12
CA GLU A 40 20.57 -8.67 -5.30
C GLU A 40 19.06 -8.65 -5.04
N GLY A 41 18.38 -7.60 -5.52
CA GLY A 41 16.94 -7.44 -5.40
C GLY A 41 16.46 -6.85 -4.07
N LEU A 42 17.35 -6.47 -3.15
CA LEU A 42 17.00 -5.73 -1.94
C LEU A 42 17.37 -4.23 -2.03
N PRO A 43 16.58 -3.33 -1.40
CA PRO A 43 15.33 -3.59 -0.70
C PRO A 43 14.21 -3.99 -1.65
N TRP A 44 13.31 -4.85 -1.18
CA TRP A 44 12.20 -5.36 -1.99
C TRP A 44 10.87 -4.90 -1.44
N LEU A 45 10.05 -4.30 -2.30
CA LEU A 45 8.68 -3.90 -1.99
C LEU A 45 7.69 -4.83 -2.70
N LYS A 46 6.62 -5.23 -2.01
CA LYS A 46 5.50 -5.97 -2.61
C LYS A 46 4.15 -5.54 -2.05
N ILE A 47 3.13 -5.63 -2.89
CA ILE A 47 1.73 -5.60 -2.47
C ILE A 47 1.28 -7.03 -2.20
N GLY A 48 0.97 -7.35 -0.94
CA GLY A 48 0.56 -8.69 -0.53
C GLY A 48 -0.93 -8.96 -0.67
N SER A 49 -1.77 -7.93 -0.54
CA SER A 49 -3.23 -8.05 -0.61
C SER A 49 -3.86 -6.71 -0.95
N ILE A 50 -5.05 -6.74 -1.56
CA ILE A 50 -5.85 -5.57 -1.90
C ILE A 50 -7.31 -5.88 -1.55
N ILE A 51 -7.99 -4.94 -0.88
CA ILE A 51 -9.41 -5.06 -0.53
C ILE A 51 -10.10 -3.78 -0.97
N GLY A 52 -11.03 -3.88 -1.91
CA GLY A 52 -11.89 -2.78 -2.35
C GLY A 52 -13.33 -3.04 -1.91
N GLY A 53 -14.02 -2.00 -1.46
CA GLY A 53 -15.41 -2.13 -1.02
C GLY A 53 -16.00 -0.78 -0.63
N ARG A 54 -17.09 -0.84 0.13
CA ARG A 54 -17.80 0.34 0.62
C ARG A 54 -17.69 0.48 2.13
N GLY A 55 -17.25 1.65 2.58
CA GLY A 55 -16.98 1.95 3.99
C GLY A 55 -15.85 1.10 4.59
N GLU A 56 -15.60 1.33 5.88
CA GLU A 56 -14.48 0.71 6.63
C GLU A 56 -14.58 -0.81 6.80
N ASP A 57 -15.79 -1.38 6.61
CA ASP A 57 -16.04 -2.82 6.65
C ASP A 57 -15.94 -3.49 5.28
N TYR A 58 -15.65 -2.73 4.21
CA TYR A 58 -15.56 -3.20 2.83
C TYR A 58 -16.82 -3.97 2.39
N ASP A 59 -18.01 -3.37 2.48
CA ASP A 59 -19.25 -4.02 2.07
C ASP A 59 -19.20 -4.41 0.58
N LEU A 60 -19.18 -5.72 0.32
CA LEU A 60 -19.05 -6.31 -1.02
C LEU A 60 -20.40 -6.61 -1.70
N ARG A 61 -21.53 -6.38 -1.01
CA ARG A 61 -22.86 -6.80 -1.51
C ARG A 61 -23.30 -6.05 -2.76
N SER A 62 -22.79 -4.83 -2.97
CA SER A 62 -23.22 -3.96 -4.07
C SER A 62 -22.18 -3.88 -5.18
N ILE A 63 -21.94 -5.01 -5.86
CA ILE A 63 -21.01 -5.11 -7.00
C ILE A 63 -21.38 -4.21 -8.20
N SER A 64 -22.58 -3.63 -8.19
CA SER A 64 -23.04 -2.67 -9.20
C SER A 64 -22.73 -1.22 -8.84
N ARG A 65 -22.28 -0.93 -7.61
CA ARG A 65 -21.92 0.42 -7.15
C ARG A 65 -20.41 0.57 -7.07
N ASN A 66 -19.93 1.81 -7.23
CA ASN A 66 -18.52 2.13 -7.06
C ASN A 66 -18.06 1.83 -5.63
N SER A 67 -16.82 1.35 -5.51
CA SER A 67 -16.12 1.28 -4.22
C SER A 67 -15.71 2.68 -3.81
N ASP A 68 -15.95 3.06 -2.56
CA ASP A 68 -15.51 4.34 -1.99
C ASP A 68 -14.23 4.19 -1.15
N LEU A 69 -13.84 2.96 -0.81
CA LEU A 69 -12.61 2.63 -0.11
C LEU A 69 -11.88 1.47 -0.79
N CYS A 70 -10.55 1.59 -0.87
CA CYS A 70 -9.69 0.49 -1.28
C CYS A 70 -8.39 0.54 -0.48
N THR A 71 -7.93 -0.62 -0.01
CA THR A 71 -6.75 -0.74 0.86
C THR A 71 -5.80 -1.78 0.31
N ALA A 72 -4.52 -1.42 0.18
CA ALA A 72 -3.45 -2.31 -0.21
C ALA A 72 -2.49 -2.54 0.97
N PHE A 73 -2.06 -3.79 1.14
CA PHE A 73 -1.12 -4.18 2.19
C PHE A 73 0.27 -4.28 1.59
N VAL A 74 1.15 -3.37 2.00
CA VAL A 74 2.52 -3.28 1.51
C VAL A 74 3.45 -4.01 2.48
N ALA A 75 4.29 -4.90 1.96
CA ALA A 75 5.38 -5.52 2.70
C ALA A 75 6.71 -5.08 2.09
N ILE A 76 7.67 -4.73 2.94
CA ILE A 76 8.97 -4.20 2.52
C ILE A 76 10.06 -4.98 3.24
N SER A 77 10.91 -5.66 2.47
CA SER A 77 12.15 -6.26 2.94
C SER A 77 13.23 -5.20 2.94
N THR A 78 13.67 -4.79 4.13
CA THR A 78 14.64 -3.70 4.32
C THR A 78 16.09 -4.19 4.25
N VAL A 79 17.00 -3.25 3.99
CA VAL A 79 18.45 -3.44 4.18
C VAL A 79 18.92 -2.61 5.39
N PRO A 80 20.12 -2.87 5.95
CA PRO A 80 20.62 -2.11 7.09
C PRO A 80 20.62 -0.60 6.83
N GLY A 81 20.19 0.16 7.84
CA GLY A 81 20.11 1.62 7.79
C GLY A 81 18.75 2.17 7.34
N MET A 82 17.88 1.35 6.76
CA MET A 82 16.50 1.77 6.49
C MET A 82 15.65 1.78 7.76
N THR A 83 14.73 2.76 7.84
CA THR A 83 13.79 2.88 8.96
C THR A 83 12.37 3.05 8.44
N VAL A 84 11.39 2.82 9.30
CA VAL A 84 9.97 3.11 8.99
C VAL A 84 9.79 4.57 8.56
N ALA A 85 10.52 5.51 9.16
CA ALA A 85 10.42 6.94 8.84
C ALA A 85 10.94 7.27 7.44
N THR A 86 12.08 6.71 7.04
CA THR A 86 12.63 6.94 5.68
C THR A 86 11.73 6.32 4.62
N ILE A 87 11.29 5.09 4.84
CA ILE A 87 10.35 4.40 3.95
C ILE A 87 9.04 5.16 3.81
N ARG A 88 8.48 5.64 4.93
CA ARG A 88 7.27 6.46 4.93
C ARG A 88 7.47 7.72 4.10
N THR A 89 8.59 8.43 4.28
CA THR A 89 8.90 9.65 3.54
C THR A 89 8.97 9.39 2.02
N ASP A 90 9.63 8.30 1.60
CA ASP A 90 9.74 7.95 0.18
C ASP A 90 8.36 7.63 -0.44
N LEU A 91 7.51 6.89 0.29
CA LEU A 91 6.16 6.57 -0.15
C LEU A 91 5.25 7.80 -0.19
N GLU A 92 5.31 8.66 0.83
CA GLU A 92 4.54 9.91 0.91
C GLU A 92 4.91 10.83 -0.26
N HIS A 93 6.20 11.03 -0.54
CA HIS A 93 6.65 11.83 -1.69
C HIS A 93 6.07 11.32 -3.02
N THR A 94 6.09 10.00 -3.24
CA THR A 94 5.51 9.40 -4.44
C THR A 94 3.99 9.58 -4.51
N LEU A 95 3.27 9.30 -3.42
CA LEU A 95 1.81 9.34 -3.39
C LEU A 95 1.27 10.78 -3.39
N ASP A 96 1.99 11.73 -2.80
CA ASP A 96 1.67 13.16 -2.86
C ASP A 96 1.79 13.68 -4.30
N ARG A 97 2.80 13.25 -5.05
CA ARG A 97 2.90 13.57 -6.48
C ARG A 97 1.70 13.00 -7.25
N LEU A 98 1.32 11.76 -6.99
CA LEU A 98 0.14 11.14 -7.61
C LEU A 98 -1.15 11.90 -7.27
N LYS A 99 -1.29 12.34 -6.02
CA LYS A 99 -2.43 13.14 -5.53
C LYS A 99 -2.48 14.52 -6.20
N ALA A 100 -1.35 15.19 -6.38
CA ALA A 100 -1.28 16.46 -7.09
C ALA A 100 -1.70 16.31 -8.57
N GLU A 101 -1.34 15.20 -9.22
CA GLU A 101 -1.69 14.90 -10.62
C GLU A 101 -3.14 14.40 -10.78
N ASN A 102 -3.77 13.89 -9.72
CA ASN A 102 -5.10 13.26 -9.76
C ASN A 102 -6.01 13.80 -8.64
N PRO A 103 -6.82 14.86 -8.89
CA PRO A 103 -7.67 15.47 -7.87
C PRO A 103 -8.71 14.57 -7.20
N GLY A 104 -9.03 13.41 -7.80
CA GLY A 104 -9.93 12.41 -7.23
C GLY A 104 -9.24 11.34 -6.39
N PHE A 105 -7.92 11.42 -6.21
CA PHE A 105 -7.14 10.48 -5.41
C PHE A 105 -6.83 11.08 -4.05
N ASP A 106 -7.07 10.29 -3.00
CA ASP A 106 -6.62 10.57 -1.65
C ASP A 106 -6.10 9.28 -1.02
N TYR A 107 -5.25 9.40 -0.01
CA TYR A 107 -4.62 8.24 0.63
C TYR A 107 -4.28 8.50 2.10
N GLN A 108 -4.11 7.40 2.84
CA GLN A 108 -3.55 7.41 4.19
C GLN A 108 -2.58 6.22 4.32
N LEU A 109 -1.37 6.49 4.84
CA LEU A 109 -0.42 5.44 5.19
C LEU A 109 -0.47 5.12 6.69
N VAL A 110 -0.94 3.92 7.01
CA VAL A 110 -1.09 3.44 8.40
C VAL A 110 0.01 2.43 8.72
N HIS A 111 0.80 2.72 9.75
CA HIS A 111 1.80 1.79 10.30
C HIS A 111 1.84 1.96 11.83
N PRO A 112 1.74 0.88 12.63
CA PRO A 112 1.58 -0.51 12.21
C PRO A 112 0.21 -0.77 11.56
N VAL A 113 0.08 -1.87 10.82
CA VAL A 113 -1.21 -2.28 10.22
C VAL A 113 -2.26 -2.47 11.30
N GLU A 114 -3.50 -2.05 11.02
CA GLU A 114 -4.61 -2.21 11.96
C GLU A 114 -4.86 -3.68 12.31
N ARG A 115 -5.07 -3.97 13.59
CA ARG A 115 -5.29 -5.33 14.10
C ARG A 115 -6.50 -6.04 13.47
N LYS A 116 -7.50 -5.28 13.00
CA LYS A 116 -8.72 -5.82 12.37
C LYS A 116 -8.41 -6.73 11.18
N PHE A 117 -7.30 -6.47 10.48
CA PHE A 117 -6.89 -7.25 9.31
C PHE A 117 -6.14 -8.53 9.63
N ARG A 118 -5.78 -8.76 10.90
CA ARG A 118 -5.07 -9.97 11.36
C ARG A 118 -3.81 -10.29 10.53
N THR A 119 -3.16 -9.25 9.99
CA THR A 119 -1.90 -9.42 9.29
C THR A 119 -0.81 -9.86 10.26
N TRP A 120 0.07 -10.74 9.81
CA TRP A 120 1.29 -11.04 10.56
C TRP A 120 2.20 -9.80 10.53
N ILE A 121 2.19 -9.04 11.61
CA ILE A 121 3.14 -7.94 11.83
C ILE A 121 4.40 -8.58 12.42
N LEU A 122 5.23 -9.15 11.56
CA LEU A 122 6.52 -9.72 11.94
C LEU A 122 7.54 -8.59 12.05
N ASP A 123 7.84 -8.18 13.28
CA ASP A 123 9.16 -7.66 13.58
C ASP A 123 10.09 -8.89 13.63
N HIS A 124 11.15 -8.91 12.81
CA HIS A 124 12.16 -9.96 12.84
C HIS A 124 13.33 -9.46 13.70
N PRO A 125 13.28 -9.60 15.05
CA PRO A 125 14.39 -9.15 15.89
C PRO A 125 15.67 -9.89 15.49
N PRO A 126 16.82 -9.19 15.40
CA PRO A 126 18.06 -9.85 15.08
C PRO A 126 18.46 -10.79 16.22
N TRP A 127 18.73 -12.05 15.88
CA TRP A 127 19.29 -13.04 16.80
C TRP A 127 20.73 -13.33 16.38
N THR A 128 21.70 -13.08 17.27
CA THR A 128 23.08 -13.56 17.09
C THR A 128 23.30 -14.82 17.91
N CYS A 129 23.49 -15.95 17.23
CA CYS A 129 24.01 -17.18 17.83
C CYS A 129 25.53 -17.23 17.62
N ARG A 130 26.32 -17.12 18.70
CA ARG A 130 27.78 -17.35 18.66
C ARG A 130 28.08 -18.72 19.22
N TRP A 131 28.84 -19.52 18.45
CA TRP A 131 29.46 -20.73 18.95
C TRP A 131 30.84 -20.38 19.56
N THR A 132 31.06 -20.71 20.83
CA THR A 132 32.39 -20.61 21.46
C THR A 132 33.15 -21.90 21.15
N ARG A 133 34.35 -21.79 20.56
CA ARG A 133 35.29 -22.92 20.41
C ARG A 133 35.54 -23.54 21.80
N ILE A 134 35.45 -24.87 21.87
CA ILE A 134 35.97 -25.69 22.96
C ILE A 134 37.50 -25.72 22.84
#